data_AF-A0A8K0K4K8-F1
#
_entry.id   AF-A0A8K0K4K8-F1
#
_cell.length_a   1.000
_cell.length_b   1.000
_cell.length_c   1.000
_cell.angle_alpha   90.00
_cell.angle_beta   90.00
_cell.angle_gamma   90.00
#
_symmetry.space_group_name_H-M   'P 1'
#
loop_
_entity.id
_entity.type
_entity.pdbx_description
1 polymer ?
#
loop_
_entity_poly.entity_id
_entity_poly.type
_entity_poly.pdbx_seq_one_letter_code
_entity_poly.pdbx_strand_id
1 'polypeptide(L)'
;MENVMDSEESKTSIAPSQLSAEEVDVEILPLIYEIIRSIERDPHDATQKPRDSQDTAQKILELQKKLDQAREQVKRLPGVDLSREEQLKRLEFLRTQLRLKRELLLKYRTTCTFEIPSNSTGNSNSFSSPSLSTSTQQQQQINSSTLPTSNSQPILADSWIMRKTARKVVEAYHKGRRAIEGDEKLKKGFEKISEELKKRRGF
;
A
#
# COMPACT_ATOMS: atom_id res chain seq x y z
N MET A 1 15.76 -23.72 29.08
CA MET A 1 15.29 -22.33 28.92
C MET A 1 14.64 -22.22 27.56
N GLU A 2 13.33 -22.46 27.55
CA GLU A 2 12.45 -22.11 26.46
C GLU A 2 12.39 -20.59 26.37
N ASN A 3 12.48 -20.04 25.16
CA ASN A 3 11.90 -18.73 24.89
C ASN A 3 11.14 -18.85 23.56
N VAL A 4 9.84 -18.99 23.74
CA VAL A 4 8.78 -18.92 22.76
C VAL A 4 8.80 -17.52 22.15
N MET A 5 9.03 -17.42 20.84
CA MET A 5 8.84 -16.16 20.11
C MET A 5 7.54 -16.27 19.32
N ASP A 6 6.52 -15.77 19.99
CA ASP A 6 5.18 -15.48 19.52
C ASP A 6 5.21 -14.72 18.19
N SER A 7 4.49 -15.24 17.20
CA SER A 7 4.35 -14.67 15.85
C SER A 7 2.90 -14.32 15.64
N GLU A 8 2.49 -13.19 16.22
CA GLU A 8 1.19 -12.57 16.00
C GLU A 8 1.13 -11.91 14.61
N GLU A 9 0.39 -12.58 13.74
CA GLU A 9 -0.68 -12.05 12.90
C GLU A 9 -0.37 -10.96 11.86
N SER A 10 -0.25 -11.42 10.61
CA SER A 10 -0.41 -10.61 9.40
C SER A 10 -1.90 -10.40 9.11
N LYS A 11 -2.47 -9.33 9.66
CA LYS A 11 -3.84 -8.91 9.35
C LYS A 11 -3.88 -8.13 8.04
N THR A 12 -4.13 -8.84 6.94
CA THR A 12 -4.64 -8.23 5.69
C THR A 12 -5.99 -7.58 5.97
N SER A 13 -6.00 -6.28 6.21
CA SER A 13 -7.23 -5.49 6.35
C SER A 13 -7.89 -5.30 4.99
N ILE A 14 -8.95 -6.05 4.73
CA ILE A 14 -10.01 -5.68 3.79
C ILE A 14 -10.48 -4.29 4.24
N ALA A 15 -10.30 -3.26 3.41
CA ALA A 15 -10.65 -1.89 3.79
C ALA A 15 -12.17 -1.82 4.06
N PRO A 16 -12.61 -1.56 5.31
CA PRO A 16 -14.01 -1.27 5.56
C PRO A 16 -14.38 0.03 4.85
N SER A 17 -15.60 0.13 4.34
CA SER A 17 -16.17 1.37 3.82
C SER A 17 -15.94 2.48 4.84
N GLN A 18 -15.00 3.38 4.54
CA GLN A 18 -14.63 4.46 5.44
C GLN A 18 -15.74 5.50 5.38
N LEU A 19 -16.37 5.76 6.52
CA LEU A 19 -17.34 6.82 6.68
C LEU A 19 -16.68 8.17 6.42
N SER A 20 -17.37 9.02 5.67
CA SER A 20 -16.92 10.39 5.40
C SER A 20 -17.39 11.34 6.49
N ALA A 21 -16.70 12.48 6.64
CA ALA A 21 -17.08 13.50 7.62
C ALA A 21 -18.48 14.06 7.35
N GLU A 22 -18.92 14.09 6.09
CA GLU A 22 -20.23 14.57 5.65
C GLU A 22 -21.37 13.60 5.99
N GLU A 23 -21.06 12.34 6.31
CA GLU A 23 -22.05 11.30 6.64
C GLU A 23 -22.34 11.22 8.16
N VAL A 24 -21.63 12.01 8.97
CA VAL A 24 -21.83 12.05 10.43
C VAL A 24 -23.09 12.87 10.74
N ASP A 25 -24.06 12.24 11.40
CA ASP A 25 -25.28 12.90 11.83
C ASP A 25 -25.02 13.72 13.10
N VAL A 26 -25.01 15.05 12.96
CA VAL A 26 -24.81 16.02 14.03
C VAL A 26 -25.99 16.96 14.20
N GLU A 27 -27.18 16.59 13.72
CA GLU A 27 -28.40 17.39 13.87
C GLU A 27 -29.00 17.28 15.28
N ILE A 28 -28.36 17.93 16.25
CA ILE A 28 -28.78 17.98 17.66
C ILE A 28 -29.42 19.32 18.06
N LEU A 29 -29.16 20.39 17.31
CA LEU A 29 -29.60 21.74 17.67
C LEU A 29 -31.12 21.91 17.73
N PRO A 30 -31.94 21.34 16.80
CA PRO A 30 -33.39 21.42 16.93
C PRO A 30 -33.90 20.80 18.24
N LEU A 31 -33.33 19.67 18.64
CA LEU A 31 -33.70 18.96 19.86
C LEU A 31 -33.29 19.74 21.12
N ILE A 32 -32.08 20.32 21.15
CA ILE A 32 -31.64 21.20 22.24
C ILE A 32 -32.57 22.40 22.38
N TYR A 33 -32.94 23.04 21.26
CA TYR A 33 -33.84 24.17 21.28
C TYR A 33 -35.24 23.82 21.82
N GLU A 34 -35.76 22.63 21.47
CA GLU A 34 -37.01 22.13 22.02
C GLU A 34 -36.97 21.89 23.54
N ILE A 35 -35.86 21.35 24.05
CA ILE A 35 -35.65 21.12 25.49
C ILE A 35 -35.59 22.46 26.23
N ILE A 36 -34.82 23.43 25.72
CA ILE A 36 -34.73 24.77 26.32
C ILE A 36 -36.13 25.41 26.36
N ARG A 37 -36.86 25.36 25.25
CA ARG A 37 -38.24 25.88 25.20
C ARG A 37 -39.20 25.18 26.14
N SER A 38 -39.07 23.87 26.36
CA SER A 38 -39.96 23.15 27.28
C SER A 38 -39.67 23.46 28.74
N ILE A 39 -38.41 23.76 29.09
CA ILE A 39 -38.00 24.16 30.44
C ILE A 39 -38.36 25.62 30.74
N GLU A 40 -38.20 26.51 29.74
CA GLU A 40 -38.53 27.94 29.88
C GLU A 40 -40.04 28.22 29.81
N ARG A 41 -40.86 27.22 29.52
CA ARG A 41 -42.32 27.36 29.45
C ARG A 41 -42.89 27.60 30.85
N ASP A 42 -43.47 28.80 31.05
CA ASP A 42 -44.07 29.22 32.32
C ASP A 42 -45.25 28.28 32.71
N PRO A 43 -45.27 27.68 33.92
CA PRO A 43 -46.24 26.65 34.28
C PRO A 43 -47.60 27.28 34.62
N HIS A 44 -48.38 27.63 33.60
CA HIS A 44 -49.71 28.22 33.79
C HIS A 44 -50.78 27.20 34.22
N ASP A 45 -50.46 25.89 34.22
CA ASP A 45 -51.36 24.81 34.63
C ASP A 45 -50.62 23.70 35.39
N ALA A 46 -50.88 23.57 36.70
CA ALA A 46 -50.25 22.59 37.58
C ALA A 46 -50.59 21.13 37.22
N THR A 47 -51.65 20.90 36.42
CA THR A 47 -52.05 19.55 35.99
C THR A 47 -51.26 19.04 34.79
N GLN A 48 -50.67 19.94 33.98
CA GLN A 48 -49.82 19.59 32.83
C GLN A 48 -48.35 19.37 33.22
N LYS A 49 -47.93 19.93 34.36
CA LYS A 49 -46.57 19.85 34.90
C LYS A 49 -45.93 18.44 34.91
N PRO A 50 -46.59 17.36 35.37
CA PRO A 50 -45.98 16.02 35.35
C PRO A 50 -45.80 15.48 33.92
N ARG A 51 -46.71 15.81 33.00
CA ARG A 51 -46.64 15.38 31.60
C ARG A 51 -45.53 16.12 30.85
N ASP A 52 -45.47 17.44 30.97
CA ASP A 52 -44.43 18.27 30.33
C ASP A 52 -43.03 17.92 30.87
N SER A 53 -42.93 17.59 32.16
CA SER A 53 -41.69 17.10 32.77
C SER A 53 -41.26 15.74 32.20
N GLN A 54 -42.21 14.83 31.98
CA GLN A 54 -41.94 13.52 31.38
C GLN A 54 -41.51 13.66 29.92
N ASP A 55 -42.19 14.50 29.14
CA ASP A 55 -41.87 14.75 27.74
C ASP A 55 -40.48 15.41 27.61
N THR A 56 -40.14 16.33 28.51
CA THR A 56 -38.80 16.95 28.57
C THR A 56 -37.73 15.91 28.91
N ALA A 57 -37.99 15.04 29.89
CA ALA A 57 -37.06 13.95 30.25
C ALA A 57 -36.82 13.00 29.07
N GLN A 58 -37.86 12.69 28.28
CA GLN A 58 -37.75 11.86 27.09
C GLN A 58 -36.85 12.52 26.02
N LYS A 59 -37.01 13.83 25.78
CA LYS A 59 -36.15 14.58 24.84
C LYS A 59 -34.70 14.63 25.29
N ILE A 60 -34.43 14.71 26.60
CA ILE A 60 -33.08 14.63 27.16
C ILE A 60 -32.45 13.27 26.90
N LEU A 61 -33.21 12.18 27.07
CA LEU A 61 -32.74 10.82 26.75
C LEU A 61 -32.44 10.66 25.25
N GLU A 62 -33.28 11.23 24.39
CA GLU A 62 -33.03 11.23 22.95
C GLU A 62 -31.75 11.99 22.60
N LEU A 63 -31.51 13.15 23.23
CA LEU A 63 -30.30 13.93 23.04
C LEU A 63 -29.05 13.14 23.45
N GLN A 64 -29.09 12.46 24.61
CA GLN A 64 -28.00 11.59 25.06
C GLN A 64 -27.70 10.50 24.03
N LYS A 65 -28.75 9.83 23.53
CA LYS A 65 -28.60 8.79 22.50
C LYS A 65 -27.97 9.34 21.22
N LYS A 66 -28.42 10.51 20.74
CA LYS A 66 -27.82 11.14 19.55
C LYS A 66 -26.36 11.52 19.75
N LEU A 67 -26.00 12.02 20.94
CA LEU A 67 -24.61 12.34 21.26
C LEU A 67 -23.72 11.10 21.28
N ASP A 68 -24.20 9.99 21.84
CA ASP A 68 -23.44 8.74 21.87
C ASP A 68 -23.29 8.14 20.47
N GLN A 69 -24.35 8.19 19.65
CA GLN A 69 -24.28 7.80 18.23
C GLN A 69 -23.27 8.66 17.45
N ALA A 70 -23.30 9.99 17.63
CA ALA A 70 -22.35 10.89 16.99
C ALA A 70 -20.91 10.59 17.43
N ARG A 71 -20.68 10.32 18.73
CA ARG A 71 -19.36 9.90 19.24
C ARG A 71 -18.87 8.59 18.62
N GLU A 72 -19.75 7.60 18.48
CA GLU A 72 -19.41 6.34 17.81
C GLU A 72 -19.09 6.54 16.35
N GLN A 73 -19.82 7.40 15.63
CA GLN A 73 -19.53 7.74 14.24
C GLN A 73 -18.17 8.45 14.13
N VAL A 74 -17.91 9.46 14.96
CA VAL A 74 -16.62 10.18 14.96
C VAL A 74 -15.44 9.22 15.19
N LYS A 75 -15.57 8.24 16.09
CA LYS A 75 -14.52 7.24 16.34
C LYS A 75 -14.21 6.35 15.14
N ARG A 76 -15.15 6.19 14.21
CA ARG A 76 -14.93 5.38 13.00
C ARG A 76 -14.30 6.21 11.87
N LEU A 77 -14.16 7.54 12.04
CA LEU A 77 -13.58 8.41 11.01
C LEU A 77 -12.09 8.09 10.83
N PRO A 78 -11.60 8.01 9.57
CA PRO A 78 -10.22 7.68 9.31
C PRO A 78 -9.28 8.76 9.87
N GLY A 79 -8.28 8.32 10.62
CA GLY A 79 -7.24 9.19 11.17
C GLY A 79 -7.59 9.87 12.49
N VAL A 80 -8.79 9.66 13.06
CA VAL A 80 -9.16 10.22 14.38
C VAL A 80 -8.27 9.69 15.52
N ASP A 81 -7.70 8.49 15.34
CA ASP A 81 -6.78 7.86 16.29
C ASP A 81 -5.34 8.41 16.22
N LEU A 82 -5.04 9.24 15.22
CA LEU A 82 -3.70 9.79 14.99
C LEU A 82 -3.59 11.19 15.56
N SER A 83 -2.45 11.49 16.16
CA SER A 83 -2.10 12.86 16.51
C SER A 83 -1.97 13.73 15.25
N ARG A 84 -2.13 15.04 15.41
CA ARG A 84 -1.99 16.00 14.30
C ARG A 84 -0.64 15.86 13.61
N GLU A 85 0.43 15.70 14.39
CA GLU A 85 1.79 15.56 13.88
C GLU A 85 1.96 14.28 13.07
N GLU A 86 1.35 13.17 13.50
CA GLU A 86 1.36 11.90 12.76
C GLU A 86 0.55 11.97 11.47
N GLN A 87 -0.62 12.62 11.50
CA GLN A 87 -1.43 12.87 10.30
C GLN A 87 -0.63 13.67 9.26
N LEU A 88 0.06 14.73 9.68
CA LEU A 88 0.90 15.55 8.80
C LEU A 88 2.08 14.76 8.24
N LYS A 89 2.81 14.02 9.07
CA LYS A 89 3.92 13.15 8.63
C LYS A 89 3.45 12.12 7.60
N ARG A 90 2.29 11.49 7.83
CA ARG A 90 1.73 10.51 6.91
C ARG A 90 1.33 11.14 5.57
N LEU A 91 0.79 12.35 5.60
CA LEU A 91 0.45 13.12 4.41
C LEU A 91 1.71 13.51 3.61
N GLU A 92 2.77 13.97 4.25
CA GLU A 92 4.06 14.26 3.59
C GLU A 92 4.69 13.01 2.97
N PHE A 93 4.65 11.89 3.69
CA PHE A 93 5.10 10.60 3.20
C PHE A 93 4.32 10.18 1.94
N LEU A 94 2.99 10.27 1.95
CA LEU A 94 2.13 9.96 0.81
C LEU A 94 2.44 10.85 -0.41
N ARG A 95 2.63 12.16 -0.20
CA ARG A 95 3.04 13.10 -1.26
C ARG A 95 4.38 12.70 -1.88
N THR A 96 5.35 12.34 -1.05
CA THR A 96 6.68 11.92 -1.49
C THR A 96 6.61 10.61 -2.27
N GLN A 97 5.88 9.61 -1.77
CA GLN A 97 5.66 8.34 -2.48
C GLN A 97 5.03 8.56 -3.84
N LEU A 98 4.00 9.41 -3.92
CA LEU A 98 3.32 9.72 -5.17
C LEU A 98 4.24 10.44 -6.16
N ARG A 99 5.07 11.38 -5.69
CA ARG A 99 6.10 12.02 -6.52
C ARG A 99 7.07 10.99 -7.10
N LEU A 100 7.66 10.15 -6.26
CA LEU A 100 8.63 9.13 -6.68
C LEU A 100 8.02 8.11 -7.64
N LYS A 101 6.77 7.67 -7.40
CA LYS A 101 6.05 6.78 -8.32
C LYS A 101 5.83 7.43 -9.68
N ARG A 102 5.46 8.72 -9.73
CA ARG A 102 5.32 9.47 -10.98
C ARG A 102 6.64 9.60 -11.73
N GLU A 103 7.73 9.95 -11.03
CA GLU A 103 9.07 10.03 -11.63
C GLU A 103 9.51 8.69 -12.20
N LEU A 104 9.25 7.60 -11.48
CA LEU A 104 9.57 6.25 -11.92
C LEU A 104 8.80 5.88 -13.20
N LEU A 105 7.48 6.09 -13.21
CA LEU A 105 6.65 5.86 -14.40
C LEU A 105 7.11 6.70 -15.58
N LEU A 106 7.49 7.96 -15.34
CA LEU A 106 8.01 8.84 -16.38
C LEU A 106 9.33 8.30 -16.94
N LYS A 107 10.25 7.85 -16.08
CA LYS A 107 11.50 7.21 -16.50
C LYS A 107 11.22 6.01 -17.39
N TYR A 108 10.38 5.06 -16.94
CA TYR A 108 10.01 3.91 -17.78
C TYR A 108 9.39 4.33 -19.11
N ARG A 109 8.54 5.38 -19.13
CA ARG A 109 7.99 5.91 -20.39
C ARG A 109 9.07 6.45 -21.33
N THR A 110 10.08 7.14 -20.81
CA THR A 110 11.10 7.81 -21.62
C THR A 110 12.31 6.94 -21.96
N THR A 111 12.65 5.95 -21.13
CA THR A 111 13.83 5.08 -21.31
C THR A 111 13.48 3.70 -21.87
N CYS A 112 12.22 3.26 -21.81
CA CYS A 112 11.77 2.04 -22.46
C CYS A 112 11.10 2.34 -23.82
N THR A 113 11.77 3.11 -24.68
CA THR A 113 11.64 2.87 -26.11
C THR A 113 12.36 1.56 -26.40
N PHE A 114 11.60 0.46 -26.34
CA PHE A 114 12.09 -0.84 -26.76
C PHE A 114 12.34 -0.72 -28.27
N GLU A 115 13.60 -0.46 -28.65
CA GLU A 115 14.07 -0.64 -30.02
C GLU A 115 13.82 -2.11 -30.37
N ILE A 116 12.70 -2.38 -31.03
CA ILE A 116 12.43 -3.68 -31.63
C ILE A 116 13.48 -3.79 -32.75
N PRO A 117 14.47 -4.70 -32.67
CA PRO A 117 15.39 -4.86 -33.78
C PRO A 117 14.59 -5.49 -34.92
N SER A 118 14.18 -4.68 -35.89
CA SER A 118 13.70 -5.18 -37.16
C SER A 118 14.87 -5.91 -37.82
N ASN A 119 14.82 -7.23 -37.79
CA ASN A 119 15.77 -8.10 -38.47
C ASN A 119 15.63 -7.94 -39.99
N SER A 120 16.37 -6.98 -40.56
CA SER A 120 16.59 -6.93 -42.01
C SER A 120 18.08 -6.76 -42.29
N THR A 121 18.69 -7.90 -42.61
CA THR A 121 19.68 -8.09 -43.67
C THR A 121 21.03 -7.38 -43.55
N GLY A 122 22.00 -8.13 -42.98
CA GLY A 122 23.34 -8.37 -43.55
C GLY A 122 24.36 -7.23 -43.54
N ASN A 123 25.36 -7.30 -42.66
CA ASN A 123 26.79 -7.34 -43.03
C ASN A 123 27.70 -7.61 -41.80
N SER A 124 28.85 -8.21 -42.06
CA SER A 124 29.90 -8.64 -41.11
C SER A 124 30.63 -7.49 -40.39
N ASN A 125 30.85 -7.58 -39.07
CA ASN A 125 32.21 -7.59 -38.45
C ASN A 125 32.20 -7.46 -36.90
N SER A 126 33.02 -8.31 -36.28
CA SER A 126 33.71 -8.20 -34.98
C SER A 126 32.98 -7.59 -33.77
N PHE A 127 32.53 -8.45 -32.85
CA PHE A 127 32.26 -8.07 -31.46
C PHE A 127 33.31 -8.72 -30.57
N SER A 128 34.29 -7.93 -30.12
CA SER A 128 35.26 -8.32 -29.10
C SER A 128 34.61 -8.18 -27.72
N SER A 129 34.56 -9.28 -26.98
CA SER A 129 34.14 -9.33 -25.58
C SER A 129 35.09 -8.52 -24.68
N PRO A 130 34.59 -7.72 -23.71
CA PRO A 130 35.44 -7.20 -22.65
C PRO A 130 35.62 -8.27 -21.56
N SER A 131 36.85 -8.73 -21.38
CA SER A 131 37.24 -9.63 -20.29
C SER A 131 37.33 -8.87 -18.96
N LEU A 132 36.75 -9.46 -17.91
CA LEU A 132 36.98 -9.06 -16.52
C LEU A 132 38.38 -9.53 -16.08
N SER A 133 39.20 -8.62 -15.55
CA SER A 133 40.31 -8.97 -14.66
C SER A 133 40.20 -8.15 -13.37
N THR A 134 40.01 -8.88 -12.27
CA THR A 134 40.22 -8.41 -10.90
C THR A 134 41.69 -8.11 -10.67
N SER A 135 42.01 -6.89 -10.23
CA SER A 135 43.26 -6.62 -9.52
C SER A 135 42.98 -5.83 -8.24
N THR A 136 43.10 -6.56 -7.13
CA THR A 136 43.24 -6.06 -5.77
C THR A 136 44.58 -5.35 -5.66
N GLN A 137 44.59 -4.06 -5.25
CA GLN A 137 45.57 -3.43 -4.34
C GLN A 137 45.65 -1.90 -4.57
N GLN A 138 44.73 -1.14 -3.98
CA GLN A 138 45.10 0.11 -3.31
C GLN A 138 44.05 0.49 -2.29
N GLN A 139 44.34 0.12 -1.05
CA GLN A 139 43.60 0.55 0.14
C GLN A 139 44.36 1.73 0.75
N GLN A 140 43.57 2.73 1.19
CA GLN A 140 43.90 3.78 2.16
C GLN A 140 44.82 4.91 1.66
N GLN A 141 44.28 6.14 1.59
CA GLN A 141 44.24 7.04 2.75
C GLN A 141 43.39 8.32 2.48
N ILE A 142 42.46 8.62 3.41
CA ILE A 142 42.14 9.95 3.99
C ILE A 142 41.29 10.92 3.10
N ASN A 143 40.13 11.52 3.45
CA ASN A 143 39.40 11.71 4.71
C ASN A 143 37.94 12.23 4.51
N SER A 144 37.06 11.79 5.42
CA SER A 144 35.89 12.44 6.07
C SER A 144 35.08 13.56 5.40
N SER A 145 33.78 13.30 5.20
CA SER A 145 32.68 14.23 5.49
C SER A 145 31.39 13.43 5.74
N THR A 146 31.09 13.18 7.01
CA THR A 146 29.88 12.53 7.51
C THR A 146 28.75 13.55 7.66
N LEU A 147 27.61 13.30 7.01
CA LEU A 147 26.31 13.89 7.35
C LEU A 147 25.39 12.76 7.85
N PRO A 148 24.59 12.97 8.92
CA PRO A 148 23.83 11.89 9.53
C PRO A 148 22.57 11.64 8.70
N THR A 149 22.51 10.49 8.03
CA THR A 149 21.28 10.06 7.33
C THR A 149 20.53 9.08 8.22
N SER A 150 19.61 9.58 9.03
CA SER A 150 18.61 8.74 9.70
C SER A 150 17.52 8.36 8.70
N ASN A 151 17.22 7.05 8.64
CA ASN A 151 16.12 6.42 7.91
C ASN A 151 16.21 6.34 6.38
N SER A 152 17.24 5.65 5.88
CA SER A 152 17.18 5.00 4.56
C SER A 152 16.48 3.63 4.68
N GLN A 153 15.25 3.55 4.18
CA GLN A 153 14.67 2.26 3.79
C GLN A 153 15.57 1.63 2.71
N PRO A 154 15.92 0.33 2.80
CA PRO A 154 16.86 -0.27 1.86
C PRO A 154 16.26 -0.31 0.45
N ILE A 155 17.07 0.02 -0.55
CA ILE A 155 16.77 -0.10 -1.98
C ILE A 155 16.26 -1.53 -2.23
N LEU A 156 14.95 -1.66 -2.46
CA LEU A 156 14.25 -2.96 -2.47
C LEU A 156 14.81 -3.94 -3.50
N ALA A 157 15.41 -3.42 -4.57
CA ALA A 157 16.06 -4.21 -5.62
C ALA A 157 17.27 -5.02 -5.11
N ASP A 158 17.94 -4.56 -4.06
CA ASP A 158 19.11 -5.20 -3.43
C ASP A 158 18.82 -5.73 -2.03
N SER A 159 17.55 -6.01 -1.73
CA SER A 159 17.17 -6.69 -0.49
C SER A 159 17.64 -8.14 -0.50
N TRP A 160 18.15 -8.63 0.64
CA TRP A 160 18.51 -10.05 0.83
C TRP A 160 17.36 -11.00 0.46
N ILE A 161 16.12 -10.57 0.73
CA ILE A 161 14.91 -11.33 0.37
C ILE A 161 14.81 -11.48 -1.16
N MET A 162 15.02 -10.40 -1.91
CA MET A 162 15.02 -10.46 -3.39
C MET A 162 16.14 -11.34 -3.92
N ARG A 163 17.36 -11.26 -3.37
CA ARG A 163 18.47 -12.17 -3.74
C ARG A 163 18.18 -13.63 -3.43
N LYS A 164 17.44 -13.92 -2.34
CA LYS A 164 17.03 -15.28 -1.99
C LYS A 164 15.94 -15.79 -2.92
N THR A 165 14.95 -14.96 -3.23
CA THR A 165 13.86 -15.30 -4.15
C THR A 165 14.39 -15.49 -5.57
N ALA A 166 15.24 -14.59 -6.06
CA ALA A 166 15.88 -14.70 -7.38
C ALA A 166 16.69 -16.00 -7.50
N ARG A 167 17.49 -16.36 -6.48
CA ARG A 167 18.22 -17.64 -6.45
C ARG A 167 17.29 -18.84 -6.55
N LYS A 168 16.20 -18.87 -5.77
CA LYS A 168 15.20 -19.95 -5.84
C LYS A 168 14.53 -20.05 -7.21
N VAL A 169 14.22 -18.93 -7.86
CA VAL A 169 13.62 -18.92 -9.20
C VAL A 169 14.60 -19.45 -10.24
N VAL A 170 15.87 -19.03 -10.18
CA VAL A 170 16.93 -19.53 -11.08
C VAL A 170 17.17 -21.03 -10.87
N GLU A 171 17.23 -21.49 -9.62
CA GLU A 171 17.35 -22.92 -9.30
C GLU A 171 16.15 -23.72 -9.81
N ALA A 172 14.93 -23.22 -9.64
CA ALA A 172 13.73 -23.87 -10.16
C ALA A 172 13.73 -23.95 -11.69
N TYR A 173 14.18 -22.88 -12.37
CA TYR A 173 14.33 -22.86 -13.82
C TYR A 173 15.34 -23.89 -14.32
N HIS A 174 16.54 -23.95 -13.72
CA HIS A 174 17.54 -24.94 -14.11
C HIS A 174 17.15 -26.37 -13.71
N LYS A 175 16.44 -26.56 -12.60
CA LYS A 175 15.88 -27.86 -12.20
C LYS A 175 14.81 -28.34 -13.19
N GLY A 176 13.90 -27.46 -13.59
CA GLY A 176 12.90 -27.75 -14.63
C GLY A 176 13.53 -28.02 -15.99
N ARG A 177 14.55 -27.24 -16.37
CA ARG A 177 15.29 -27.44 -17.63
C ARG A 177 16.01 -28.79 -17.68
N ARG A 178 16.64 -29.23 -16.57
CA ARG A 178 17.23 -30.58 -16.47
C ARG A 178 16.19 -31.70 -16.52
N ALA A 179 14.99 -31.47 -15.97
CA ALA A 179 13.89 -32.43 -16.05
C ALA A 179 13.34 -32.58 -17.48
N ILE A 180 13.33 -31.48 -18.26
CA ILE A 180 12.91 -31.48 -19.68
C ILE A 180 14.00 -32.12 -20.57
N GLU A 181 15.28 -31.94 -20.25
CA GLU A 181 16.39 -32.58 -20.99
C GLU A 181 16.42 -34.12 -20.82
N GLY A 182 15.85 -34.65 -19.74
CA GLY A 182 15.75 -36.10 -19.50
C GLY A 182 14.52 -36.78 -20.11
N ASP A 183 13.50 -36.01 -20.53
CA ASP A 183 12.23 -36.55 -21.01
C ASP A 183 12.00 -36.16 -22.49
N GLU A 184 12.47 -37.03 -23.39
CA GLU A 184 12.40 -36.86 -24.85
C GLU A 184 10.99 -36.49 -25.36
N LYS A 185 9.93 -36.96 -24.68
CA LYS A 185 8.55 -36.67 -25.05
C LYS A 185 8.18 -35.21 -24.83
N LEU A 186 8.63 -34.59 -23.73
CA LEU A 186 8.41 -33.17 -23.48
C LEU A 186 9.24 -32.30 -24.41
N LYS A 187 10.49 -32.70 -24.71
CA LYS A 187 11.35 -31.99 -25.67
C LYS A 187 10.71 -31.94 -27.06
N LYS A 188 10.20 -33.08 -27.55
CA LYS A 188 9.44 -33.16 -28.81
C LYS A 188 8.14 -32.34 -28.77
N GLY A 189 7.46 -32.29 -27.61
CA GLY A 189 6.28 -31.46 -27.40
C GLY A 189 6.58 -29.97 -27.51
N PHE A 190 7.66 -29.49 -26.89
CA PHE A 190 8.08 -28.10 -26.95
C PHE A 190 8.58 -27.69 -28.34
N GLU A 191 9.33 -28.56 -29.02
CA GLU A 191 9.77 -28.35 -30.40
C GLU A 191 8.57 -28.23 -31.36
N LYS A 192 7.56 -29.09 -31.18
CA LYS A 192 6.32 -29.04 -31.97
C LYS A 192 5.53 -27.76 -31.74
N ILE A 193 5.46 -27.26 -30.51
CA ILE A 193 4.80 -25.98 -30.19
C ILE A 193 5.60 -24.80 -30.77
N SER A 194 6.94 -24.87 -30.72
CA SER A 194 7.84 -23.86 -31.29
C SER A 194 7.69 -23.77 -32.82
N GLU A 195 7.66 -24.92 -33.51
CA GLU A 195 7.46 -25.00 -34.96
C GLU A 195 6.05 -24.53 -35.38
N GLU A 196 5.01 -24.86 -34.61
CA GLU A 196 3.66 -24.38 -34.87
C GLU A 196 3.55 -22.85 -34.70
N LEU A 197 4.30 -22.26 -33.76
CA LEU A 197 4.39 -20.81 -33.57
C LEU A 197 5.23 -20.10 -34.63
N LYS A 198 6.21 -20.77 -35.26
CA LYS A 198 6.91 -20.26 -36.45
C LYS A 198 5.99 -20.28 -37.67
N LYS A 199 5.28 -21.38 -37.90
CA LYS A 199 4.33 -21.54 -39.00
C LYS A 199 3.21 -20.50 -38.98
N ARG A 200 2.73 -20.13 -37.78
CA ARG A 200 1.75 -19.05 -37.58
C ARG A 200 2.32 -17.63 -37.76
N ARG A 201 3.64 -17.44 -37.69
CA ARG A 201 4.31 -16.15 -37.89
C ARG A 201 4.88 -15.93 -39.29
N GLY A 202 4.68 -16.86 -40.22
CA GLY A 202 4.96 -16.65 -41.65
C GLY A 202 6.45 -16.42 -41.98
N PHE A 203 7.33 -17.27 -41.46
CA PHE A 203 8.65 -17.51 -42.03
C PHE A 203 8.69 -18.91 -42.64
#